data_AF-A0AAJ6UQ71-F1
#
_entry.id   AF-A0AAJ6UQ71-F1
#
_cell.length_a   1.000
_cell.length_b   1.000
_cell.length_c   1.000
_cell.angle_alpha   90.00
_cell.angle_beta   90.00
_cell.angle_gamma   90.00
#
_symmetry.space_group_name_H-M   'P 1'
#
loop_
_entity.id
_entity.type
_entity.pdbx_description
1 polymer ?
#
loop_
_entity_poly.entity_id
_entity_poly.type
_entity_poly.pdbx_seq_one_letter_code
_entity_poly.pdbx_strand_id
1 'polypeptide(L)'
;MAMTSIHKLLNIVFPLMIIISILVILPPYLVFKLLSYIKRSMFTENVAGKVVLITGASSGIGEGLAYEYARRGAGLALVARREDFLRKSRGKIVAITSVAAWVPTPRATFYNASKAALVSFYETLRVECDSHIGITIVLPGLIESEMTVPDSLSKFQAKFLPPIESTRQCAEAIVHSACRGDMYLTEPSWSSSLFMLKLLCPELFDWFYRWNFMSGSKIDQL
;
A
#
# COMPACT_ATOMS: atom_id res chain seq x y z
N MET A 1 16.94 38.87 -7.80
CA MET A 1 18.21 38.57 -7.09
C MET A 1 18.00 38.17 -5.62
N ALA A 2 17.09 38.82 -4.86
CA ALA A 2 16.80 38.45 -3.47
C ALA A 2 16.05 37.10 -3.30
N MET A 3 15.00 36.83 -4.10
CA MET A 3 14.23 35.57 -4.04
C MET A 3 15.09 34.34 -4.35
N THR A 4 16.01 34.44 -5.31
CA THR A 4 16.98 33.38 -5.65
C THR A 4 17.95 33.08 -4.51
N SER A 5 18.33 34.07 -3.71
CA SER A 5 19.18 33.89 -2.53
C SER A 5 18.42 33.26 -1.38
N ILE A 6 17.13 33.57 -1.22
CA ILE A 6 16.24 32.94 -0.23
C ILE A 6 16.09 31.44 -0.54
N HIS A 7 15.78 31.07 -1.79
CA HIS A 7 15.67 29.65 -2.15
C HIS A 7 16.98 28.88 -1.90
N LYS A 8 18.15 29.46 -2.21
CA LYS A 8 19.45 28.85 -1.91
C LYS A 8 19.65 28.62 -0.41
N LEU A 9 19.31 29.61 0.42
CA LEU A 9 19.37 29.48 1.87
C LEU A 9 18.42 28.38 2.39
N LEU A 10 17.16 28.39 1.92
CA LEU A 10 16.16 27.40 2.31
C LEU A 10 16.59 25.97 1.91
N ASN A 11 17.18 25.80 0.73
CA ASN A 11 17.69 24.50 0.26
C ASN A 11 18.83 23.95 1.11
N ILE A 12 19.52 24.78 1.90
CA ILE A 12 20.57 24.34 2.84
C ILE A 12 19.96 24.12 4.23
N VAL A 13 19.14 25.06 4.70
CA VAL A 13 18.59 25.05 6.06
C VAL A 13 17.58 23.92 6.25
N PHE A 14 16.64 23.72 5.32
CA PHE A 14 15.59 22.72 5.48
C PHE A 14 16.14 21.29 5.57
N PRO A 15 17.04 20.82 4.70
CA PRO A 15 17.62 19.48 4.83
C PRO A 15 18.35 19.28 6.15
N LEU A 16 19.12 20.26 6.62
CA LEU A 16 19.81 20.19 7.92
C LEU A 16 18.81 20.09 9.07
N MET A 17 17.76 20.93 9.06
CA MET A 17 16.69 20.84 10.06
C MET A 17 15.96 19.49 10.02
N ILE A 18 15.71 18.94 8.83
CA ILE A 18 15.07 17.62 8.67
C ILE A 18 15.97 16.52 9.25
N ILE A 19 17.27 16.53 8.96
CA ILE A 19 18.22 15.54 9.51
C ILE A 19 18.23 15.59 11.04
N ILE A 20 18.33 16.79 11.62
CA ILE A 20 18.32 16.98 13.08
C ILE A 20 16.96 16.52 13.66
N SER A 21 15.86 16.88 13.01
CA SER A 21 14.51 16.47 13.45
C SER A 21 14.33 14.96 13.40
N ILE A 22 14.84 14.29 12.36
CA ILE A 22 14.81 12.83 12.26
C ILE A 22 15.61 12.22 13.41
N LEU A 23 16.83 12.69 13.68
CA LEU A 23 17.67 12.14 14.74
C LEU A 23 17.04 12.28 16.14
N VAL A 24 16.32 13.38 16.39
CA VAL A 24 15.71 13.66 17.70
C VAL A 24 14.32 13.02 17.85
N ILE A 25 13.47 13.12 16.82
CA ILE A 25 12.06 12.72 16.89
C ILE A 25 11.87 11.24 16.55
N LEU A 26 12.67 10.67 15.64
CA LEU A 26 12.49 9.29 15.19
C LEU A 26 12.64 8.28 16.33
N PRO A 27 13.67 8.32 17.21
CA PRO A 27 13.80 7.34 18.28
C PRO A 27 12.60 7.28 19.25
N PRO A 28 12.12 8.40 19.85
CA PRO A 28 10.94 8.35 20.73
C PRO A 28 9.67 8.00 19.95
N TYR A 29 9.54 8.42 18.70
CA TYR A 29 8.42 8.02 17.84
C TYR A 29 8.39 6.51 17.59
N LEU A 30 9.54 5.87 17.35
CA LEU A 30 9.62 4.42 17.18
C LEU A 30 9.19 3.66 18.44
N VAL A 31 9.57 4.16 19.63
CA VAL A 31 9.11 3.59 20.91
C VAL A 31 7.59 3.76 21.06
N PHE A 32 7.06 4.95 20.81
CA PHE A 32 5.61 5.20 20.84
C PHE A 32 4.86 4.31 19.84
N LYS A 33 5.40 4.15 18.63
CA LYS A 33 4.85 3.29 17.58
C LYS A 33 4.85 1.83 18.02
N LEU A 34 5.92 1.36 18.65
CA LEU A 34 6.00 0.01 19.19
C LEU A 34 4.97 -0.23 20.30
N LEU A 35 4.83 0.69 21.26
CA LEU A 35 3.83 0.60 22.33
C LEU A 35 2.40 0.61 21.76
N SER A 36 2.15 1.50 20.80
CA SER A 36 0.87 1.58 20.09
C SER A 36 0.56 0.31 19.32
N TYR A 37 1.57 -0.29 18.68
CA TYR A 37 1.47 -1.57 17.99
C TYR A 37 1.10 -2.69 18.96
N ILE A 38 1.81 -2.83 20.09
CA ILE A 38 1.52 -3.83 21.12
C ILE A 38 0.08 -3.67 21.62
N LYS A 39 -0.34 -2.45 21.95
CA LYS A 39 -1.72 -2.16 22.40
C LYS A 39 -2.76 -2.59 21.35
N ARG A 40 -2.58 -2.21 20.09
CA ARG A 40 -3.53 -2.56 19.01
C ARG A 40 -3.50 -4.05 18.67
N SER A 41 -2.36 -4.71 18.84
CA SER A 41 -2.23 -6.15 18.67
C SER A 41 -3.01 -6.91 19.75
N MET A 42 -3.06 -6.40 20.98
CA MET A 42 -3.85 -6.98 22.07
C MET A 42 -5.34 -6.66 21.96
N PHE A 43 -5.71 -5.48 21.44
CA PHE A 43 -7.09 -5.01 21.36
C PHE A 43 -7.51 -4.81 19.89
N THR A 44 -7.64 -5.92 19.16
CA THR A 44 -8.17 -5.89 17.79
C THR A 44 -9.68 -5.71 17.80
N GLU A 45 -10.20 -5.01 16.79
CA GLU A 45 -11.63 -4.77 16.70
C GLU A 45 -12.40 -6.03 16.28
N ASN A 46 -13.47 -6.35 17.01
CA ASN A 46 -14.41 -7.40 16.64
C ASN A 46 -15.34 -6.92 15.51
N VAL A 47 -15.43 -7.71 14.43
CA VAL A 47 -16.24 -7.42 13.24
C VAL A 47 -17.58 -8.16 13.22
N ALA A 48 -17.85 -9.02 14.20
CA ALA A 48 -19.12 -9.73 14.32
C ALA A 48 -20.29 -8.74 14.40
N GLY A 49 -21.33 -8.97 13.59
CA GLY A 49 -22.52 -8.12 13.52
C GLY A 49 -22.32 -6.77 12.80
N LYS A 50 -21.12 -6.48 12.28
CA LYS A 50 -20.88 -5.28 11.46
C LYS A 50 -21.22 -5.53 10.01
N VAL A 51 -21.63 -4.46 9.31
CA VAL A 51 -21.81 -4.50 7.86
C VAL A 51 -20.50 -4.15 7.16
N VAL A 52 -20.01 -5.04 6.31
CA VAL A 52 -18.81 -4.83 5.49
C VAL A 52 -19.21 -4.75 4.03
N LEU A 53 -18.84 -3.64 3.39
CA LEU A 53 -19.03 -3.44 1.96
C LEU A 53 -17.76 -3.89 1.20
N ILE A 54 -17.91 -4.81 0.26
CA ILE A 54 -16.78 -5.28 -0.57
C ILE A 54 -17.08 -5.05 -2.04
N THR A 55 -16.19 -4.34 -2.72
CA THR A 55 -16.20 -4.14 -4.17
C THR A 55 -15.27 -5.15 -4.84
N GLY A 56 -15.65 -5.68 -6.01
CA GLY A 56 -14.79 -6.64 -6.72
C GLY A 56 -14.68 -8.00 -6.03
N ALA A 57 -15.75 -8.45 -5.37
CA ALA A 57 -15.78 -9.67 -4.56
C ALA A 57 -15.92 -10.98 -5.37
N SER A 58 -15.92 -10.92 -6.71
CA SER A 58 -16.20 -12.06 -7.59
C SER A 58 -15.05 -13.05 -7.75
N SER A 59 -13.79 -12.60 -7.55
CA SER A 59 -12.60 -13.45 -7.64
C SER A 59 -11.40 -12.81 -6.92
N GLY A 60 -10.36 -13.61 -6.66
CA GLY A 60 -9.08 -13.14 -6.12
C GLY A 60 -9.19 -12.51 -4.73
N ILE A 61 -8.49 -11.39 -4.49
CA ILE A 61 -8.43 -10.74 -3.17
C ILE A 61 -9.82 -10.40 -2.63
N GLY A 62 -10.72 -9.89 -3.49
CA GLY A 62 -12.07 -9.49 -3.05
C GLY A 62 -12.92 -10.67 -2.56
N GLU A 63 -12.83 -11.82 -3.22
CA GLU A 63 -13.47 -13.07 -2.79
C GLU A 63 -12.88 -13.56 -1.46
N GLY A 64 -11.55 -13.56 -1.34
CA GLY A 64 -10.86 -13.93 -0.11
C GLY A 64 -11.27 -13.05 1.08
N LEU A 65 -11.42 -11.73 0.85
CA LEU A 65 -11.92 -10.80 1.86
C LEU A 65 -13.36 -11.12 2.28
N ALA A 66 -14.24 -11.42 1.32
CA ALA A 66 -15.62 -11.80 1.62
C ALA A 66 -15.65 -13.04 2.52
N TYR A 67 -14.88 -14.07 2.16
CA TYR A 67 -14.75 -15.28 2.99
C TYR A 67 -14.26 -14.97 4.41
N GLU A 68 -13.18 -14.20 4.56
CA GLU A 68 -12.60 -13.91 5.87
C GLU A 68 -13.49 -13.04 6.76
N TYR A 69 -14.19 -12.04 6.19
CA TYR A 69 -15.15 -11.24 6.95
C TYR A 69 -16.40 -12.05 7.34
N ALA A 70 -16.92 -12.91 6.45
CA ALA A 70 -18.03 -13.82 6.78
C ALA A 70 -17.65 -14.80 7.89
N ARG A 71 -16.45 -15.39 7.82
CA ARG A 71 -15.91 -16.32 8.85
C ARG A 71 -15.86 -15.67 10.24
N ARG A 72 -15.64 -14.35 10.30
CA ARG A 72 -15.59 -13.57 11.54
C ARG A 72 -16.96 -13.01 11.96
N GLY A 73 -18.05 -13.41 11.32
CA GLY A 73 -19.42 -13.07 11.68
C GLY A 73 -19.90 -11.69 11.22
N ALA A 74 -19.23 -11.07 10.25
CA ALA A 74 -19.71 -9.82 9.66
C ALA A 74 -20.86 -10.08 8.67
N GLY A 75 -21.82 -9.15 8.60
CA GLY A 75 -22.80 -9.09 7.52
C GLY A 75 -22.15 -8.48 6.28
N LEU A 76 -22.29 -9.13 5.11
CA LEU A 76 -21.66 -8.66 3.88
C LEU A 76 -22.66 -7.95 2.98
N ALA A 77 -22.28 -6.76 2.53
CA ALA A 77 -22.91 -6.08 1.41
C ALA A 77 -21.92 -6.16 0.23
N LEU A 78 -22.19 -7.04 -0.73
CA LEU A 78 -21.40 -7.15 -1.94
C LEU A 78 -22.00 -6.20 -2.98
N VAL A 79 -21.44 -5.00 -3.10
CA VAL A 79 -22.02 -3.95 -3.96
C VAL A 79 -20.93 -3.22 -4.73
N ALA A 80 -21.19 -3.01 -6.02
CA ALA A 80 -20.48 -2.05 -6.84
C ALA A 80 -21.24 -0.72 -6.89
N ARG A 81 -20.55 0.36 -6.48
CA ARG A 81 -20.88 1.79 -6.56
C ARG A 81 -22.06 2.28 -5.69
N ARG A 82 -21.73 3.01 -4.61
CA ARG A 82 -22.26 4.34 -4.19
C ARG A 82 -21.63 4.80 -2.86
N GLU A 83 -21.32 6.09 -2.78
CA GLU A 83 -20.51 6.76 -1.74
C GLU A 83 -21.30 7.13 -0.46
N ASP A 84 -22.62 7.19 -0.56
CA ASP A 84 -23.49 7.79 0.47
C ASP A 84 -23.55 7.03 1.81
N PHE A 85 -23.13 5.76 1.83
CA PHE A 85 -23.21 4.91 3.03
C PHE A 85 -22.05 5.13 4.01
N LEU A 86 -20.91 5.68 3.55
CA LEU A 86 -19.71 5.86 4.38
C LEU A 86 -19.85 7.00 5.40
N ARG A 87 -20.69 8.00 5.14
CA ARG A 87 -20.78 9.21 5.98
C ARG A 87 -21.54 9.04 7.31
N LYS A 88 -22.28 7.94 7.49
CA LYS A 88 -23.12 7.70 8.70
C LYS A 88 -22.55 6.67 9.68
N SER A 89 -21.54 5.91 9.29
CA SER A 89 -20.91 4.92 10.17
C SER A 89 -19.54 5.44 10.61
N ARG A 90 -19.15 5.21 11.87
CA ARG A 90 -17.75 5.28 12.33
C ARG A 90 -16.96 4.14 11.69
N GLY A 91 -16.95 4.13 10.36
CA GLY A 91 -16.58 3.01 9.51
C GLY A 91 -15.09 2.92 9.29
N LYS A 92 -14.67 1.82 8.68
CA LYS A 92 -13.30 1.65 8.20
C LYS A 92 -13.30 1.53 6.69
N ILE A 93 -12.32 2.17 6.06
CA ILE A 93 -12.05 2.08 4.64
C ILE A 93 -10.78 1.24 4.46
N VAL A 94 -10.87 0.19 3.66
CA VAL A 94 -9.72 -0.63 3.26
C VAL A 94 -9.49 -0.41 1.77
N ALA A 95 -8.42 0.29 1.43
CA ALA A 95 -8.09 0.66 0.06
C ALA A 95 -7.06 -0.29 -0.54
N ILE A 96 -7.47 -1.13 -1.50
CA ILE A 96 -6.57 -2.08 -2.16
C ILE A 96 -5.81 -1.40 -3.31
N THR A 97 -4.54 -1.09 -3.11
CA THR A 97 -3.64 -0.50 -4.11
C THR A 97 -2.74 -1.58 -4.74
N SER A 98 -1.41 -1.43 -4.69
CA SER A 98 -0.38 -2.38 -5.11
C SER A 98 1.00 -1.85 -4.72
N VAL A 99 1.98 -2.72 -4.52
CA VAL A 99 3.41 -2.33 -4.43
C VAL A 99 3.88 -1.54 -5.66
N ALA A 100 3.22 -1.72 -6.81
CA ALA A 100 3.46 -0.97 -8.04
C ALA A 100 3.19 0.56 -7.90
N ALA A 101 2.48 0.97 -6.85
CA ALA A 101 2.31 2.38 -6.50
C ALA A 101 3.62 3.03 -6.02
N TRP A 102 4.49 2.25 -5.37
CA TRP A 102 5.74 2.73 -4.78
C TRP A 102 6.96 2.31 -5.59
N VAL A 103 6.89 1.16 -6.24
CA VAL A 103 7.99 0.52 -6.94
C VAL A 103 7.65 0.46 -8.43
N PRO A 104 8.52 0.95 -9.34
CA PRO A 104 8.24 0.90 -10.77
C PRO A 104 8.15 -0.56 -11.25
N THR A 105 7.12 -0.82 -12.05
CA THR A 105 6.91 -2.11 -12.71
C THR A 105 6.94 -1.85 -14.21
N PRO A 106 8.09 -2.11 -14.87
CA PRO A 106 8.23 -1.85 -16.30
C PRO A 106 7.10 -2.49 -17.10
N ARG A 107 6.68 -1.81 -18.17
CA ARG A 107 5.54 -2.20 -19.05
C ARG A 107 4.15 -2.09 -18.42
N ALA A 108 4.04 -1.57 -17.18
CA ALA A 108 2.77 -1.37 -16.48
C ALA A 108 2.52 0.11 -16.10
N THR A 109 3.04 1.07 -16.87
CA THR A 109 3.03 2.51 -16.53
C THR A 109 1.66 3.05 -16.10
N PHE A 110 0.59 2.74 -16.85
CA PHE A 110 -0.77 3.18 -16.50
C PHE A 110 -1.28 2.54 -15.21
N TYR A 111 -0.97 1.26 -15.01
CA TYR A 111 -1.30 0.55 -13.76
C TYR A 111 -0.59 1.21 -12.57
N ASN A 112 0.72 1.43 -12.66
CA ASN A 112 1.50 2.11 -11.62
C ASN A 112 0.95 3.50 -11.31
N ALA A 113 0.66 4.31 -12.35
CA ALA A 113 0.08 5.63 -12.18
C ALA A 113 -1.28 5.58 -11.46
N SER A 114 -2.18 4.69 -11.88
CA SER A 114 -3.49 4.53 -11.24
C SER A 114 -3.37 4.10 -9.77
N LYS A 115 -2.46 3.17 -9.45
CA LYS A 115 -2.26 2.68 -8.08
C LYS A 115 -1.59 3.72 -7.19
N ALA A 116 -0.66 4.51 -7.72
CA ALA A 116 -0.07 5.67 -7.03
C ALA A 116 -1.12 6.75 -6.74
N ALA A 117 -2.02 7.02 -7.70
CA ALA A 117 -3.13 7.96 -7.50
C ALA A 117 -4.05 7.54 -6.35
N LEU A 118 -4.35 6.24 -6.21
CA LEU A 118 -5.12 5.73 -5.07
C LEU A 118 -4.42 5.97 -3.74
N VAL A 119 -3.11 5.73 -3.66
CA VAL A 119 -2.34 6.00 -2.43
C VAL A 119 -2.47 7.48 -2.05
N SER A 120 -2.20 8.39 -2.98
CA SER A 120 -2.31 9.83 -2.73
C SER A 120 -3.74 10.23 -2.35
N PHE A 121 -4.75 9.69 -3.05
CA PHE A 121 -6.15 9.98 -2.76
C PHE A 121 -6.53 9.59 -1.33
N TYR A 122 -6.21 8.36 -0.90
CA TYR A 122 -6.58 7.89 0.43
C TYR A 122 -5.72 8.49 1.55
N GLU A 123 -4.49 8.91 1.25
CA GLU A 123 -3.68 9.71 2.17
C GLU A 123 -4.29 11.09 2.41
N THR A 124 -4.66 11.79 1.33
CA THR A 124 -5.37 13.06 1.42
C THR A 124 -6.71 12.90 2.15
N LEU A 125 -7.50 11.89 1.77
CA LEU A 125 -8.79 11.61 2.40
C LEU A 125 -8.65 11.33 3.90
N ARG A 126 -7.57 10.67 4.33
CA ARG A 126 -7.32 10.43 5.76
C ARG A 126 -7.10 11.73 6.54
N VAL A 127 -6.56 12.77 5.91
CA VAL A 127 -6.39 14.10 6.52
C VAL A 127 -7.70 14.89 6.50
N GLU A 128 -8.50 14.73 5.45
CA GLU A 128 -9.77 15.45 5.27
C GLU A 128 -10.95 14.84 6.03
N CYS A 129 -10.92 13.53 6.28
CA CYS A 129 -11.97 12.82 7.00
C CYS A 129 -11.88 13.00 8.52
N ASP A 130 -13.03 12.83 9.16
CA ASP A 130 -13.14 12.77 10.60
C ASP A 130 -12.22 11.67 11.19
N SER A 131 -11.54 11.97 12.30
CA SER A 131 -10.54 11.10 12.91
C SER A 131 -11.08 9.77 13.43
N HIS A 132 -12.41 9.61 13.50
CA HIS A 132 -13.07 8.35 13.85
C HIS A 132 -13.18 7.38 12.66
N ILE A 133 -12.89 7.81 11.42
CA ILE A 133 -12.89 6.95 10.24
C ILE A 133 -11.48 6.38 10.04
N GLY A 134 -11.33 5.07 10.22
CA GLY A 134 -10.05 4.40 10.00
C GLY A 134 -9.82 4.11 8.52
N ILE A 135 -8.66 4.48 7.97
CA ILE A 135 -8.30 4.18 6.57
C ILE A 135 -7.01 3.35 6.54
N THR A 136 -7.12 2.09 6.09
CA THR A 136 -5.99 1.18 5.85
C THR A 136 -5.72 1.11 4.35
N ILE A 137 -4.52 1.55 3.92
CA ILE A 137 -4.06 1.44 2.54
C ILE A 137 -3.26 0.15 2.40
N VAL A 138 -3.74 -0.77 1.58
CA VAL A 138 -3.12 -2.07 1.36
C VAL A 138 -2.33 -2.02 0.06
N LEU A 139 -1.09 -2.47 0.07
CA LEU A 139 -0.20 -2.57 -1.08
C LEU A 139 0.18 -4.03 -1.32
N PRO A 140 -0.66 -4.80 -2.04
CA PRO A 140 -0.32 -6.17 -2.38
C PRO A 140 0.82 -6.24 -3.41
N GLY A 141 1.67 -7.24 -3.26
CA GLY A 141 2.66 -7.70 -4.21
C GLY A 141 2.03 -8.62 -5.26
N LEU A 142 2.77 -9.65 -5.66
CA LEU A 142 2.24 -10.69 -6.55
C LEU A 142 1.38 -11.66 -5.75
N ILE A 143 0.06 -11.57 -5.93
CA ILE A 143 -0.91 -12.45 -5.29
C ILE A 143 -1.47 -13.42 -6.33
N GLU A 144 -1.67 -14.67 -5.97
CA GLU A 144 -2.28 -15.71 -6.82
C GLU A 144 -3.71 -15.34 -7.21
N SER A 145 -3.97 -15.15 -8.49
CA SER A 145 -5.28 -14.80 -9.03
C SER A 145 -5.34 -15.07 -10.53
N GLU A 146 -6.53 -14.95 -11.13
CA GLU A 146 -6.73 -15.00 -12.58
C GLU A 146 -5.89 -13.93 -13.33
N MET A 147 -5.51 -12.83 -12.66
CA MET A 147 -4.65 -11.79 -13.23
C MET A 147 -3.16 -12.19 -13.28
N THR A 148 -2.76 -13.14 -12.45
CA THR A 148 -1.38 -13.63 -12.26
C THR A 148 -1.17 -15.01 -12.88
N VAL A 149 -1.96 -15.36 -13.88
CA VAL A 149 -1.74 -16.56 -14.72
C VAL A 149 -0.40 -16.47 -15.47
N PRO A 150 0.27 -17.61 -15.75
CA PRO A 150 1.60 -17.64 -16.39
C PRO A 150 1.69 -16.80 -17.68
N ASP A 151 0.65 -16.83 -18.52
CA ASP A 151 0.58 -16.05 -19.76
C ASP A 151 0.58 -14.53 -19.50
N SER A 152 -0.08 -14.08 -18.45
CA SER A 152 -0.09 -12.67 -18.04
C SER A 152 1.22 -12.27 -17.38
N LEU A 153 1.88 -13.19 -16.64
CA LEU A 153 3.17 -12.95 -16.03
C LEU A 153 4.30 -12.84 -17.06
N SER A 154 4.21 -13.60 -18.16
CA SER A 154 5.17 -13.53 -19.26
C SER A 154 5.32 -12.12 -19.86
N LYS A 155 4.26 -11.29 -19.77
CA LYS A 155 4.23 -9.89 -20.25
C LYS A 155 5.17 -8.97 -19.48
N PHE A 156 5.52 -9.31 -18.23
CA PHE A 156 6.48 -8.52 -17.46
C PHE A 156 7.93 -8.73 -17.92
N GLN A 157 8.22 -9.81 -18.68
CA GLN A 157 9.55 -10.13 -19.24
C GLN A 157 10.69 -9.93 -18.22
N ALA A 158 10.50 -10.45 -17.01
CA ALA A 158 11.46 -10.35 -15.92
C ALA A 158 12.38 -11.57 -15.90
N LYS A 159 13.67 -11.35 -15.63
CA LYS A 159 14.62 -12.45 -15.37
C LYS A 159 14.33 -13.17 -14.06
N PHE A 160 13.92 -12.41 -13.05
CA PHE A 160 13.50 -12.90 -11.75
C PHE A 160 12.12 -12.35 -11.41
N LEU A 161 11.17 -13.27 -11.19
CA LEU A 161 9.86 -12.97 -10.63
C LEU A 161 9.88 -13.21 -9.12
N PRO A 162 9.37 -12.26 -8.32
CA PRO A 162 9.16 -12.51 -6.90
C PRO A 162 8.16 -13.67 -6.66
N PRO A 163 8.22 -14.32 -5.50
CA PRO A 163 7.29 -15.40 -5.15
C PRO A 163 5.85 -14.90 -5.14
N ILE A 164 4.94 -15.75 -5.60
CA ILE A 164 3.51 -15.49 -5.59
C ILE A 164 2.95 -15.90 -4.23
N GLU A 165 2.28 -14.97 -3.57
CA GLU A 165 1.61 -15.17 -2.28
C GLU A 165 0.18 -15.69 -2.50
N SER A 166 -0.34 -16.50 -1.59
CA SER A 166 -1.72 -16.99 -1.71
C SER A 166 -2.76 -15.89 -1.47
N THR A 167 -3.86 -15.93 -2.22
CA THR A 167 -5.00 -15.00 -2.02
C THR A 167 -5.55 -15.08 -0.59
N ARG A 168 -5.58 -16.29 -0.01
CA ARG A 168 -6.11 -16.51 1.34
C ARG A 168 -5.26 -15.83 2.41
N GLN A 169 -3.94 -16.00 2.37
CA GLN A 169 -3.02 -15.35 3.32
C GLN A 169 -3.08 -13.83 3.19
N CYS A 170 -3.12 -13.32 1.96
CA CYS A 170 -3.28 -11.89 1.70
C CYS A 170 -4.60 -11.35 2.29
N ALA A 171 -5.72 -12.03 2.05
CA ALA A 171 -7.01 -11.63 2.61
C ALA A 171 -7.02 -11.64 4.14
N GLU A 172 -6.47 -12.68 4.76
CA GLU A 172 -6.38 -12.78 6.22
C GLU A 172 -5.55 -11.64 6.82
N ALA A 173 -4.40 -11.31 6.21
CA ALA A 173 -3.54 -10.22 6.62
C ALA A 173 -4.25 -8.86 6.50
N ILE A 174 -4.99 -8.64 5.41
CA ILE A 174 -5.79 -7.41 5.19
C ILE A 174 -6.84 -7.25 6.29
N VAL A 175 -7.65 -8.28 6.54
CA VAL A 175 -8.70 -8.21 7.57
C VAL A 175 -8.07 -7.96 8.94
N HIS A 176 -6.98 -8.66 9.26
CA HIS A 176 -6.27 -8.47 10.52
C HIS A 176 -5.74 -7.03 10.67
N SER A 177 -5.12 -6.49 9.62
CA SER A 177 -4.56 -5.14 9.62
C SER A 177 -5.64 -4.06 9.74
N ALA A 178 -6.76 -4.23 9.03
CA ALA A 178 -7.93 -3.36 9.16
C ALA A 178 -8.54 -3.42 10.58
N CYS A 179 -8.66 -4.61 11.18
CA CYS A 179 -9.11 -4.78 12.56
C CYS A 179 -8.17 -4.10 13.57
N ARG A 180 -6.85 -4.20 13.36
CA ARG A 180 -5.81 -3.53 14.16
C ARG A 180 -5.81 -2.01 13.97
N GLY A 181 -6.34 -1.53 12.85
CA GLY A 181 -6.41 -0.11 12.49
C GLY A 181 -5.09 0.42 11.93
N ASP A 182 -4.29 -0.42 11.30
CA ASP A 182 -3.03 -0.01 10.68
C ASP A 182 -3.29 0.96 9.53
N MET A 183 -2.39 1.92 9.33
CA MET A 183 -2.50 2.89 8.23
C MET A 183 -2.08 2.29 6.89
N TYR A 184 -1.07 1.41 6.91
CA TYR A 184 -0.55 0.73 5.72
C TYR A 184 -0.36 -0.75 6.02
N LEU A 185 -0.62 -1.57 5.01
CA LEU A 185 -0.25 -2.97 4.96
C LEU A 185 0.45 -3.23 3.64
N THR A 186 1.62 -3.83 3.65
CA THR A 186 2.27 -4.34 2.45
C THR A 186 2.31 -5.85 2.56
N GLU A 187 1.81 -6.58 1.56
CA GLU A 187 1.88 -8.04 1.57
C GLU A 187 2.34 -8.61 0.23
N PRO A 188 3.39 -9.45 0.18
CA PRO A 188 4.13 -9.97 1.32
C PRO A 188 4.98 -8.88 2.01
N SER A 189 5.06 -8.90 3.34
CA SER A 189 5.66 -7.83 4.17
C SER A 189 7.08 -7.39 3.74
N TRP A 190 7.90 -8.32 3.25
CA TRP A 190 9.27 -8.05 2.76
C TRP A 190 9.30 -7.08 1.57
N SER A 191 8.21 -6.96 0.80
CA SER A 191 8.13 -6.03 -0.33
C SER A 191 8.24 -4.56 0.10
N SER A 192 7.97 -4.25 1.36
CA SER A 192 8.24 -2.92 1.95
C SER A 192 9.73 -2.55 1.90
N SER A 193 10.63 -3.54 1.97
CA SER A 193 12.07 -3.33 1.91
C SER A 193 12.51 -2.83 0.53
N LEU A 194 11.81 -3.19 -0.54
CA LEU A 194 12.09 -2.68 -1.88
C LEU A 194 11.81 -1.17 -1.98
N PHE A 195 10.75 -0.70 -1.31
CA PHE A 195 10.47 0.73 -1.22
C PHE A 195 11.57 1.46 -0.44
N MET A 196 12.05 0.88 0.66
CA MET A 196 13.17 1.46 1.42
C MET A 196 14.47 1.50 0.61
N LEU A 197 14.77 0.44 -0.16
CA LEU A 197 15.92 0.42 -1.05
C LEU A 197 15.84 1.51 -2.12
N LYS A 198 14.66 1.70 -2.73
CA LYS A 198 14.41 2.79 -3.69
C LYS A 198 14.62 4.17 -3.04
N LEU A 199 14.20 4.34 -1.80
CA LEU A 199 14.32 5.62 -1.08
C LEU A 199 15.77 5.94 -0.70
N LEU A 200 16.55 4.94 -0.28
CA LEU A 200 17.91 5.12 0.25
C LEU A 200 18.99 5.06 -0.84
N CYS A 201 18.82 4.19 -1.84
CA CYS A 201 19.80 3.92 -2.89
C CYS A 201 19.12 3.82 -4.27
N PRO A 202 18.55 4.92 -4.80
CA PRO A 202 17.77 4.89 -6.03
C PRO A 202 18.60 4.43 -7.25
N GLU A 203 19.89 4.77 -7.32
CA GLU A 203 20.76 4.38 -8.43
C GLU A 203 20.99 2.86 -8.46
N LEU A 204 21.23 2.26 -7.29
CA LEU A 204 21.38 0.81 -7.16
C LEU A 204 20.08 0.09 -7.50
N PHE A 205 18.95 0.64 -7.04
CA PHE A 205 17.62 0.14 -7.34
C PHE A 205 17.36 0.17 -8.86
N ASP A 206 17.59 1.31 -9.52
CA ASP A 206 17.36 1.48 -10.96
C ASP A 206 18.26 0.57 -11.79
N TRP A 207 19.53 0.42 -11.40
CA TRP A 207 20.45 -0.51 -12.03
C TRP A 207 19.91 -1.95 -11.97
N PHE A 208 19.48 -2.40 -10.78
CA PHE A 208 18.93 -3.75 -10.61
C PHE A 208 17.65 -3.95 -11.44
N TYR A 209 16.74 -2.97 -11.44
CA TYR A 209 15.48 -3.07 -12.19
C TYR A 209 15.71 -3.07 -13.70
N ARG A 210 16.63 -2.24 -14.21
CA ARG A 210 17.02 -2.26 -15.63
C ARG A 210 17.64 -3.60 -16.00
N TRP A 211 18.54 -4.13 -15.17
CA TRP A 211 19.11 -5.45 -15.40
C TRP A 211 18.05 -6.55 -15.38
N ASN A 212 17.11 -6.52 -14.43
CA ASN A 212 16.09 -7.57 -14.27
C ASN A 212 15.01 -7.56 -15.37
N PHE A 213 14.56 -6.37 -15.81
CA PHE A 213 13.38 -6.22 -16.67
C PHE A 213 13.69 -5.70 -18.09
N MET A 214 14.85 -5.07 -18.31
CA MET A 214 15.19 -4.38 -19.56
C MET A 214 16.41 -4.95 -20.29
N SER A 215 17.15 -5.89 -19.69
CA SER A 215 18.30 -6.49 -20.37
C SER A 215 17.83 -7.46 -21.48
N GLY A 216 17.85 -6.97 -22.72
CA GLY A 216 17.41 -7.69 -23.92
C GLY A 216 16.35 -6.96 -24.75
N SER A 217 15.76 -5.88 -24.25
CA SER A 217 14.86 -5.04 -25.06
C SER A 217 15.67 -4.01 -25.84
N LYS A 218 15.59 -4.02 -27.18
CA LYS A 218 16.07 -2.91 -28.01
C LYS A 218 15.37 -1.63 -27.56
N ILE A 219 16.11 -0.68 -27.01
CA ILE A 219 15.63 0.66 -26.61
C ILE A 219 15.58 1.55 -27.86
N ASP A 220 14.96 1.08 -28.94
CA ASP A 220 14.96 1.77 -30.24
C ASP A 220 13.54 2.15 -30.72
N GLN A 221 12.52 2.10 -29.84
CA GLN A 221 11.13 2.43 -30.22
C GLN A 221 10.38 3.25 -29.16
N LEU A 222 11.03 4.25 -28.59
CA LEU A 222 10.38 5.42 -27.97
C LEU A 222 10.81 6.67 -28.75
#